data_AF-A0A8C0VYU3-F1
#
_entry.id   AF-A0A8C0VYU3-F1
#
_cell.length_a   1.000
_cell.length_b   1.000
_cell.length_c   1.000
_cell.angle_alpha   90.00
_cell.angle_beta   90.00
_cell.angle_gamma   90.00
#
_symmetry.space_group_name_H-M   'P 1'
#
loop_
_entity.id
_entity.type
_entity.pdbx_description
1 polymer ?
#
loop_
_entity_poly.entity_id
_entity_poly.type
_entity_poly.pdbx_seq_one_letter_code
_entity_poly.pdbx_strand_id
1 'polypeptide(L)'
;YLPFSLVITNDPPFPERITRTNRFGFGFSSVWLVYRLWHCNITSDGCEHLSKLLRQESNLTHLDLGLNHVGVTGMRFLCEALKERLCNLKCLWLWGCSITSFSCRDLSEALSKNKKLITLDLGQNSVGFDGIKTLSEVLKLQTCHLQTLRLKIDETDPHIKKLLKEIKESNRQLTIESDHCDSRRKRPSSQDFIF
;
A
#
# COMPACT_ATOMS: atom_id res chain seq x y z
N TYR A 1 -21.99 -25.72 23.98
CA TYR A 1 -22.86 -24.56 23.69
C TYR A 1 -22.28 -23.76 22.55
N LEU A 2 -22.73 -24.08 21.35
CA LEU A 2 -22.83 -23.26 20.13
C LEU A 2 -24.27 -23.52 19.62
N PRO A 3 -24.93 -22.62 18.88
CA PRO A 3 -24.31 -21.83 17.81
C PRO A 3 -24.77 -20.36 17.73
N PHE A 4 -23.82 -19.48 17.40
CA PHE A 4 -24.15 -18.17 16.84
C PHE A 4 -24.37 -18.31 15.34
N SER A 5 -25.50 -17.76 14.91
CA SER A 5 -26.03 -17.69 13.56
C SER A 5 -25.03 -17.09 12.56
N LEU A 6 -24.79 -17.84 11.50
CA LEU A 6 -24.07 -17.47 10.29
C LEU A 6 -24.91 -16.44 9.50
N VAL A 7 -24.54 -15.16 9.55
CA VAL A 7 -25.05 -14.18 8.59
C VAL A 7 -24.20 -14.31 7.33
N ILE A 8 -24.81 -14.85 6.28
CA ILE A 8 -24.23 -14.98 4.95
C ILE A 8 -24.20 -13.59 4.31
N THR A 9 -23.03 -12.96 4.26
CA THR A 9 -22.76 -11.86 3.32
C THR A 9 -21.88 -12.43 2.20
N ASN A 10 -22.39 -12.35 0.97
CA ASN A 10 -21.82 -12.92 -0.25
C ASN A 10 -20.49 -12.27 -0.68
N ASP A 11 -19.38 -12.58 -0.02
CA ASP A 11 -18.02 -12.41 -0.55
C ASP A 11 -17.07 -13.40 0.18
N PRO A 12 -16.14 -14.08 -0.51
CA PRO A 12 -15.36 -15.16 0.11
C PRO A 12 -14.34 -14.62 1.14
N PRO A 13 -14.26 -15.18 2.36
CA PRO A 13 -13.48 -14.61 3.47
C PRO A 13 -12.05 -15.15 3.59
N PHE A 14 -11.42 -15.65 2.52
CA PHE A 14 -10.14 -16.36 2.64
C PHE A 14 -8.94 -15.60 2.05
N PRO A 15 -7.77 -15.62 2.73
CA PRO A 15 -6.53 -15.11 2.16
C PRO A 15 -6.04 -16.03 1.04
N GLU A 16 -6.07 -15.56 -0.20
CA GLU A 16 -5.57 -16.32 -1.36
C GLU A 16 -4.04 -16.13 -1.52
N ARG A 17 -3.28 -17.21 -1.35
CA ARG A 17 -1.87 -17.29 -1.78
C ARG A 17 -1.83 -17.65 -3.26
N ILE A 18 -1.56 -16.69 -4.13
CA ILE A 18 -1.43 -16.94 -5.57
C ILE A 18 0.06 -16.97 -5.93
N THR A 19 0.58 -18.16 -6.26
CA THR A 19 1.88 -18.33 -6.91
C THR A 19 1.63 -18.58 -8.40
N ARG A 20 1.75 -17.57 -9.27
CA ARG A 20 1.68 -17.78 -10.72
C ARG A 20 3.05 -18.15 -11.25
N THR A 21 3.19 -19.37 -11.75
CA THR A 21 4.30 -19.78 -12.61
C THR A 21 3.89 -19.50 -14.06
N ASN A 22 4.52 -18.52 -14.71
CA ASN A 22 4.41 -18.42 -16.16
C ASN A 22 5.19 -19.60 -16.76
N ARG A 23 4.49 -20.63 -17.26
CA ARG A 23 5.09 -21.64 -18.13
C ARG A 23 5.27 -21.05 -19.53
N PHE A 24 6.30 -20.25 -19.72
CA PHE A 24 6.97 -20.16 -21.01
C PHE A 24 8.44 -20.52 -20.77
N GLY A 25 8.93 -21.46 -21.58
CA GLY A 25 10.16 -22.21 -21.34
C GLY A 25 11.42 -21.35 -21.24
N PHE A 26 12.36 -21.88 -20.44
CA PHE A 26 13.74 -21.45 -20.21
C PHE A 26 13.98 -20.15 -19.41
N GLY A 27 14.66 -20.31 -18.27
CA GLY A 27 15.30 -19.24 -17.49
C GLY A 27 14.57 -18.87 -16.19
N PHE A 28 15.22 -19.15 -15.06
CA PHE A 28 14.89 -18.75 -13.67
C PHE A 28 13.51 -18.09 -13.46
N SER A 29 12.52 -18.87 -13.00
CA SER A 29 11.21 -18.33 -12.67
C SER A 29 11.29 -17.45 -11.42
N SER A 30 11.35 -16.14 -11.59
CA SER A 30 11.04 -15.19 -10.52
C SER A 30 9.54 -15.28 -10.23
N VAL A 31 9.14 -16.15 -9.30
CA VAL A 31 7.75 -16.27 -8.87
C VAL A 31 7.42 -15.05 -8.01
N TRP A 32 6.61 -14.12 -8.52
CA TRP A 32 6.07 -13.03 -7.73
C TRP A 32 5.15 -13.61 -6.65
N LEU A 33 5.53 -13.47 -5.38
CA LEU A 33 4.66 -13.84 -4.27
C LEU A 33 3.75 -12.66 -3.96
N VAL A 34 2.44 -12.90 -4.08
CA VAL A 34 1.36 -11.94 -3.81
C VAL A 34 0.54 -12.46 -2.63
N TYR A 35 0.34 -11.63 -1.61
CA TYR A 35 -0.56 -11.92 -0.50
C TYR A 35 -1.70 -10.91 -0.48
N ARG A 36 -2.94 -11.42 -0.54
CA ARG A 36 -4.15 -10.63 -0.38
C ARG A 36 -4.77 -10.95 0.97
N LEU A 37 -4.71 -10.00 1.88
CA LEU A 37 -5.29 -10.08 3.23
C LEU A 37 -6.40 -9.03 3.38
N TRP A 38 -7.12 -8.72 2.29
CA TRP A 38 -8.20 -7.74 2.29
C TRP A 38 -9.30 -8.11 3.30
N HIS A 39 -9.72 -7.16 4.14
CA HIS A 39 -10.80 -7.35 5.11
C HIS A 39 -10.66 -8.63 5.96
N CYS A 40 -9.43 -8.94 6.38
CA CYS A 40 -9.09 -10.11 7.19
C CYS A 40 -9.01 -9.79 8.70
N ASN A 41 -9.51 -8.64 9.11
CA ASN A 41 -9.48 -8.14 10.50
C ASN A 41 -8.06 -8.06 11.08
N ILE A 42 -7.08 -7.72 10.23
CA ILE A 42 -5.69 -7.51 10.64
C ILE A 42 -5.60 -6.23 11.47
N THR A 43 -5.07 -6.34 12.69
CA THR A 43 -4.81 -5.23 13.61
C THR A 43 -3.33 -4.84 13.60
N SER A 44 -2.93 -3.87 14.43
CA SER A 44 -1.52 -3.52 14.66
C SER A 44 -0.64 -4.72 14.99
N ASP A 45 -1.16 -5.70 15.73
CA ASP A 45 -0.41 -6.89 16.14
C ASP A 45 -0.16 -7.81 14.94
N GLY A 46 -1.14 -7.94 14.05
CA GLY A 46 -0.95 -8.63 12.77
C GLY A 46 0.09 -7.93 11.90
N CYS A 47 0.12 -6.59 11.89
CA CYS A 47 1.16 -5.82 11.21
C CYS A 47 2.55 -6.01 11.82
N GLU A 48 2.67 -6.24 13.12
CA GLU A 48 3.95 -6.59 13.76
C GLU A 48 4.48 -7.94 13.22
N HIS A 49 3.62 -8.94 13.12
CA HIS A 49 3.97 -10.25 12.57
C HIS A 49 4.34 -10.16 11.08
N LEU A 50 3.56 -9.42 10.29
CA LEU A 50 3.87 -9.15 8.88
C LEU A 50 5.19 -8.40 8.73
N SER A 51 5.47 -7.44 9.61
CA SER A 51 6.74 -6.73 9.63
C SER A 51 7.91 -7.67 9.89
N LYS A 52 7.80 -8.60 10.86
CA LYS A 52 8.82 -9.65 11.07
C LYS A 52 9.05 -10.49 9.80
N LEU A 53 7.98 -10.88 9.10
CA LEU A 53 8.08 -11.63 7.84
C LEU A 53 8.73 -10.83 6.71
N LEU A 54 8.40 -9.55 6.57
CA LEU A 54 8.96 -8.66 5.54
C LEU A 54 10.46 -8.36 5.78
N ARG A 55 10.90 -8.38 7.04
CA ARG A 55 12.31 -8.20 7.42
C ARG A 55 13.14 -9.46 7.24
N GLN A 56 12.52 -10.62 7.15
CA GLN A 56 13.18 -11.86 6.73
C GLN A 56 13.34 -11.87 5.21
N GLU A 57 14.26 -12.67 4.68
CA GLU A 57 14.41 -12.88 3.23
C GLU A 57 13.14 -13.54 2.66
N SER A 58 12.15 -12.70 2.38
CA SER A 58 10.87 -13.09 1.82
C SER A 58 10.86 -12.77 0.34
N ASN A 59 10.31 -13.68 -0.46
CA ASN A 59 10.03 -13.43 -1.87
C ASN A 59 8.74 -12.60 -2.06
N LEU A 60 8.21 -12.00 -0.98
CA LEU A 60 6.99 -11.22 -0.97
C LEU A 60 7.20 -9.90 -1.70
N THR A 61 6.48 -9.73 -2.81
CA THR A 61 6.61 -8.55 -3.67
C THR A 61 5.34 -7.71 -3.69
N HIS A 62 4.19 -8.30 -3.39
CA HIS A 62 2.91 -7.61 -3.38
C HIS A 62 2.11 -7.98 -2.12
N LEU A 63 1.65 -6.97 -1.40
CA LEU A 63 0.88 -7.14 -0.18
C LEU A 63 -0.33 -6.21 -0.22
N ASP A 64 -1.51 -6.81 -0.15
CA ASP A 64 -2.78 -6.09 -0.04
C ASP A 64 -3.36 -6.29 1.36
N LEU A 65 -3.46 -5.18 2.10
CA LEU A 65 -4.02 -5.09 3.44
C LEU A 65 -5.29 -4.23 3.47
N GLY A 66 -5.92 -3.93 2.33
CA GLY A 66 -7.07 -3.03 2.32
C GLY A 66 -8.22 -3.49 3.23
N LEU A 67 -8.98 -2.51 3.75
CA LEU A 67 -10.06 -2.69 4.72
C LEU A 67 -9.66 -3.46 6.00
N ASN A 68 -8.44 -3.26 6.49
CA ASN A 68 -7.99 -3.73 7.81
C ASN A 68 -7.72 -2.58 8.77
N HIS A 69 -7.70 -2.85 10.07
CA HIS A 69 -7.42 -1.83 11.08
C HIS A 69 -5.91 -1.74 11.39
N VAL A 70 -5.12 -1.39 10.37
CA VAL A 70 -3.67 -1.19 10.49
C VAL A 70 -3.37 -0.04 11.45
N GLY A 71 -4.04 1.10 11.25
CA GLY A 71 -3.88 2.29 12.08
C GLY A 71 -2.45 2.84 12.10
N VAL A 72 -2.18 3.77 13.04
CA VAL A 72 -0.87 4.41 13.15
C VAL A 72 0.22 3.44 13.62
N THR A 73 -0.09 2.62 14.63
CA THR A 73 0.85 1.64 15.19
C THR A 73 1.23 0.55 14.18
N GLY A 74 0.26 0.00 13.45
CA GLY A 74 0.54 -0.98 12.40
C GLY A 74 1.37 -0.39 11.27
N MET A 75 1.09 0.87 10.88
CA MET A 75 1.92 1.55 9.89
C MET A 75 3.36 1.74 10.35
N ARG A 76 3.60 2.03 11.63
CA ARG A 76 4.97 2.13 12.16
C ARG A 76 5.75 0.82 11.94
N PHE A 77 5.15 -0.33 12.26
CA PHE A 77 5.78 -1.63 12.03
C PHE A 77 6.04 -1.92 10.55
N LEU A 78 5.09 -1.58 9.67
CA LEU A 78 5.27 -1.75 8.22
C LEU A 78 6.38 -0.83 7.69
N CYS A 79 6.44 0.42 8.15
CA CYS A 79 7.49 1.38 7.79
C CYS A 79 8.88 0.91 8.24
N GLU A 80 9.00 0.37 9.45
CA GLU A 80 10.25 -0.26 9.92
C GLU A 80 10.70 -1.37 8.97
N ALA A 81 9.79 -2.26 8.56
CA ALA A 81 10.12 -3.32 7.62
C ALA A 81 10.51 -2.79 6.23
N LEU A 82 9.83 -1.75 5.73
CA LEU A 82 10.15 -1.12 4.45
C LEU A 82 11.54 -0.48 4.44
N LYS A 83 12.09 -0.07 5.59
CA LYS A 83 13.46 0.48 5.68
C LYS A 83 14.52 -0.61 5.55
N GLU A 84 14.18 -1.88 5.78
CA GLU A 84 15.14 -2.98 5.74
C GLU A 84 15.52 -3.39 4.32
N ARG A 85 16.80 -3.75 4.14
CA ARG A 85 17.35 -4.14 2.83
C ARG A 85 16.74 -5.44 2.30
N LEU A 86 16.32 -6.33 3.20
CA LEU A 86 15.77 -7.65 2.86
C LEU A 86 14.31 -7.58 2.42
N CYS A 87 13.60 -6.50 2.75
CA CYS A 87 12.23 -6.30 2.28
C CYS A 87 12.23 -6.22 0.75
N ASN A 88 11.47 -7.08 0.08
CA ASN A 88 11.39 -7.16 -1.39
C ASN A 88 10.06 -6.61 -1.93
N LEU A 89 9.30 -5.93 -1.07
CA LEU A 89 7.98 -5.44 -1.41
C LEU A 89 8.06 -4.35 -2.49
N LYS A 90 7.32 -4.56 -3.58
CA LYS A 90 7.17 -3.66 -4.72
C LYS A 90 5.83 -2.93 -4.70
N CYS A 91 4.78 -3.59 -4.20
CA CYS A 91 3.43 -3.05 -4.15
C CYS A 91 2.83 -3.24 -2.75
N LEU A 92 2.32 -2.15 -2.17
CA LEU A 92 1.64 -2.15 -0.89
C LEU A 92 0.29 -1.44 -1.03
N TRP A 93 -0.80 -2.17 -0.85
CA TRP A 93 -2.15 -1.62 -0.84
C TRP A 93 -2.69 -1.53 0.58
N LEU A 94 -3.11 -0.33 0.97
CA LEU A 94 -3.61 0.00 2.31
C LEU A 94 -4.92 0.78 2.22
N TRP A 95 -5.76 0.45 1.25
CA TRP A 95 -7.01 1.15 1.01
C TRP A 95 -7.94 1.05 2.22
N GLY A 96 -8.39 2.17 2.78
CA GLY A 96 -9.31 2.17 3.92
C GLY A 96 -8.74 1.56 5.21
N CYS A 97 -7.43 1.69 5.46
CA CYS A 97 -6.74 1.07 6.60
C CYS A 97 -6.65 1.93 7.87
N SER A 98 -7.49 2.96 7.99
CA SER A 98 -7.46 3.93 9.11
C SER A 98 -6.11 4.67 9.24
N ILE A 99 -5.45 4.95 8.13
CA ILE A 99 -4.20 5.71 8.08
C ILE A 99 -4.50 7.21 8.16
N THR A 100 -3.68 7.93 8.93
CA THR A 100 -3.84 9.36 9.18
C THR A 100 -2.53 10.11 8.87
N SER A 101 -2.57 11.45 8.94
CA SER A 101 -1.37 12.30 8.78
C SER A 101 -0.22 11.92 9.72
N PHE A 102 -0.51 11.39 10.92
CA PHE A 102 0.50 10.98 11.90
C PHE A 102 1.45 9.89 11.39
N SER A 103 0.97 8.99 10.52
CA SER A 103 1.80 7.93 9.92
C SER A 103 2.70 8.42 8.78
N CYS A 104 2.44 9.62 8.24
CA CYS A 104 3.13 10.10 7.05
C CYS A 104 4.60 10.41 7.30
N ARG A 105 4.98 10.77 8.54
CA ARG A 105 6.39 10.98 8.89
C ARG A 105 7.20 9.68 8.80
N ASP A 106 6.69 8.61 9.41
CA ASP A 106 7.34 7.29 9.35
C ASP A 106 7.38 6.75 7.93
N LEU A 107 6.30 6.98 7.17
CA LEU A 107 6.20 6.59 5.77
C LEU A 107 7.17 7.35 4.88
N SER A 108 7.30 8.68 5.05
CA SER A 108 8.30 9.48 4.33
C SER A 108 9.71 8.99 4.59
N GLU A 109 10.04 8.69 5.85
CA GLU A 109 11.35 8.15 6.18
C GLU A 109 11.58 6.77 5.53
N ALA A 110 10.55 5.90 5.55
CA ALA A 110 10.61 4.60 4.90
C ALA A 110 10.82 4.71 3.39
N LEU A 111 10.07 5.58 2.69
CA LEU A 111 10.20 5.82 1.25
C LEU A 111 11.56 6.44 0.87
N SER A 112 12.18 7.22 1.77
CA SER A 112 13.50 7.80 1.50
C SER A 112 14.59 6.72 1.45
N LYS A 113 14.45 5.67 2.29
CA LYS A 113 15.40 4.56 2.43
C LYS A 113 15.10 3.41 1.49
N ASN A 114 13.82 3.10 1.28
CA ASN A 114 13.38 2.00 0.42
C ASN A 114 13.62 2.34 -1.06
N LYS A 115 14.21 1.39 -1.80
CA LYS A 115 14.53 1.52 -3.23
C LYS A 115 13.77 0.52 -4.12
N LYS A 116 12.85 -0.26 -3.53
CA LYS A 116 12.17 -1.38 -4.18
C LYS A 116 10.65 -1.19 -4.29
N LEU A 117 10.04 -0.38 -3.42
CA LEU A 117 8.62 -0.09 -3.45
C LEU A 117 8.32 0.85 -4.63
N ILE A 118 7.47 0.38 -5.54
CA ILE A 118 7.09 1.04 -6.79
C ILE A 118 5.68 1.61 -6.68
N THR A 119 4.77 0.87 -6.06
CA THR A 119 3.36 1.26 -5.92
C THR A 119 2.94 1.28 -4.47
N LEU A 120 2.33 2.38 -4.04
CA LEU A 120 1.74 2.55 -2.73
C LEU A 120 0.31 3.09 -2.88
N ASP A 121 -0.65 2.40 -2.28
CA ASP A 121 -2.04 2.83 -2.28
C ASP A 121 -2.52 3.16 -0.86
N LEU A 122 -2.84 4.43 -0.66
CA LEU A 122 -3.41 4.99 0.56
C LEU A 122 -4.83 5.53 0.32
N GLY A 123 -5.51 5.07 -0.74
CA GLY A 123 -6.89 5.42 -1.04
C GLY A 123 -7.83 5.18 0.16
N GLN A 124 -8.92 5.95 0.21
CA GLN A 124 -9.88 5.90 1.32
C GLN A 124 -9.27 6.03 2.74
N ASN A 125 -8.12 6.69 2.89
CA ASN A 125 -7.56 7.07 4.20
C ASN A 125 -7.65 8.58 4.44
N SER A 126 -7.59 8.97 5.72
CA SER A 126 -7.68 10.37 6.16
C SER A 126 -6.29 10.99 6.31
N VAL A 127 -5.48 10.91 5.26
CA VAL A 127 -4.11 11.47 5.24
C VAL A 127 -4.11 13.00 5.37
N GLY A 128 -5.09 13.66 4.73
CA GLY A 128 -5.26 15.11 4.79
C GLY A 128 -4.12 15.90 4.13
N PHE A 129 -4.26 17.23 4.09
CA PHE A 129 -3.25 18.11 3.49
C PHE A 129 -1.88 17.98 4.17
N ASP A 130 -1.83 17.95 5.51
CA ASP A 130 -0.58 17.86 6.26
C ASP A 130 0.18 16.58 5.95
N GLY A 131 -0.51 15.44 5.85
CA GLY A 131 0.11 14.18 5.48
C GLY A 131 0.66 14.20 4.05
N ILE A 132 -0.09 14.77 3.09
CA ILE A 132 0.38 14.94 1.70
C ILE A 132 1.59 15.87 1.67
N LYS A 133 1.60 16.95 2.46
CA LYS A 133 2.74 17.86 2.59
C LYS A 133 3.98 17.14 3.11
N THR A 134 3.86 16.33 4.17
CA THR A 134 4.98 15.52 4.68
C THR A 134 5.48 14.49 3.65
N LEU A 135 4.58 13.86 2.89
CA LEU A 135 4.98 12.94 1.81
C LEU A 135 5.65 13.69 0.65
N SER A 136 5.20 14.91 0.34
CA SER A 136 5.75 15.70 -0.78
C SER A 136 7.25 15.92 -0.68
N GLU A 137 7.78 16.05 0.54
CA GLU A 137 9.21 16.26 0.79
C GLU A 137 10.05 15.10 0.26
N VAL A 138 9.61 13.86 0.44
CA VAL A 138 10.31 12.68 -0.06
C VAL A 138 10.02 12.41 -1.54
N LEU A 139 8.78 12.66 -1.98
CA LEU A 139 8.35 12.38 -3.35
C LEU A 139 9.03 13.28 -4.38
N LYS A 140 9.43 14.50 -3.97
CA LYS A 140 10.22 15.43 -4.78
C LYS A 140 11.70 15.02 -4.92
N LEU A 141 12.20 14.10 -4.09
CA LEU A 141 13.59 13.64 -4.17
C LEU A 141 13.79 12.69 -5.35
N GLN A 142 14.85 12.90 -6.13
CA GLN A 142 15.26 12.00 -7.22
C GLN A 142 15.64 10.59 -6.73
N THR A 143 15.88 10.43 -5.43
CA THR A 143 16.22 9.15 -4.82
C THR A 143 14.99 8.31 -4.47
N CYS A 144 13.77 8.87 -4.54
CA CYS A 144 12.53 8.13 -4.32
C CYS A 144 12.22 7.25 -5.54
N HIS A 145 12.04 5.95 -5.32
CA HIS A 145 11.80 4.96 -6.38
C HIS A 145 10.30 4.69 -6.60
N LEU A 146 9.45 5.34 -5.82
CA LEU A 146 8.00 5.20 -5.95
C LEU A 146 7.55 5.79 -7.28
N GLN A 147 6.83 5.01 -8.07
CA GLN A 147 6.30 5.41 -9.37
C GLN A 147 4.80 5.69 -9.32
N THR A 148 4.06 5.01 -8.44
CA THR A 148 2.61 5.19 -8.31
C THR A 148 2.24 5.42 -6.86
N LEU A 149 1.55 6.53 -6.60
CA LEU A 149 0.95 6.84 -5.32
C LEU A 149 -0.53 7.13 -5.49
N ARG A 150 -1.38 6.31 -4.87
CA ARG A 150 -2.83 6.52 -4.82
C ARG A 150 -3.23 7.14 -3.49
N LEU A 151 -4.00 8.22 -3.55
CA LEU A 151 -4.45 8.97 -2.38
C LEU A 151 -5.92 9.37 -2.54
N LYS A 152 -6.60 9.53 -1.40
CA LYS A 152 -7.87 10.26 -1.36
C LYS A 152 -7.55 11.75 -1.35
N ILE A 153 -7.78 12.40 -2.50
CA ILE A 153 -7.43 13.80 -2.71
C ILE A 153 -8.71 14.58 -3.05
N ASP A 154 -8.89 15.72 -2.38
CA ASP A 154 -9.89 16.69 -2.80
C ASP A 154 -9.28 17.61 -3.87
N GLU A 155 -9.58 17.31 -5.14
CA GLU A 155 -9.17 18.14 -6.28
C GLU A 155 -9.95 19.45 -6.38
N THR A 156 -10.68 19.89 -5.37
CA THR A 156 -11.22 21.25 -5.32
C THR A 156 -10.31 22.19 -4.53
N ASP A 157 -9.45 21.66 -3.66
CA ASP A 157 -8.55 22.47 -2.84
C ASP A 157 -7.35 23.00 -3.67
N PRO A 158 -7.21 24.34 -3.82
CA PRO A 158 -6.12 24.94 -4.58
C PRO A 158 -4.73 24.67 -3.98
N HIS A 159 -4.62 24.49 -2.66
CA HIS A 159 -3.34 24.22 -2.00
C HIS A 159 -2.84 22.81 -2.34
N ILE A 160 -3.76 21.83 -2.32
CA ILE A 160 -3.46 20.46 -2.73
C ILE A 160 -3.07 20.43 -4.21
N LYS A 161 -3.82 21.09 -5.10
CA LYS A 161 -3.48 21.14 -6.54
C LYS A 161 -2.08 21.71 -6.76
N LYS A 162 -1.77 22.82 -6.10
CA LYS A 162 -0.46 23.46 -6.21
C LYS A 162 0.64 22.49 -5.76
N LEU A 163 0.47 21.83 -4.62
CA LEU A 163 1.43 20.88 -4.10
C LEU A 163 1.66 19.69 -5.03
N LEU A 164 0.59 19.11 -5.58
CA LEU A 164 0.68 18.00 -6.54
C LEU A 164 1.41 18.41 -7.83
N LYS A 165 1.19 19.64 -8.29
CA LYS A 165 1.90 20.19 -9.45
C LYS A 165 3.42 20.28 -9.18
N GLU A 166 3.82 20.83 -8.04
CA GLU A 166 5.23 20.92 -7.65
C GLU A 166 5.90 19.54 -7.53
N ILE A 167 5.17 18.55 -7.00
CA ILE A 167 5.67 17.17 -6.94
C ILE A 167 5.90 16.60 -8.34
N LYS A 168 4.93 16.75 -9.26
CA LYS A 168 5.04 16.27 -10.64
C LYS A 168 6.16 16.98 -11.43
N GLU A 169 6.38 18.26 -11.16
CA GLU A 169 7.47 19.02 -11.76
C GLU A 169 8.85 18.52 -11.29
N SER A 170 8.96 18.16 -10.01
CA SER A 170 10.21 17.65 -9.42
C SER A 170 10.48 16.19 -9.78
N ASN A 171 9.45 15.34 -9.78
CA ASN A 171 9.53 13.92 -10.07
C ASN A 171 8.55 13.56 -11.19
N ARG A 172 9.05 13.59 -12.42
CA ARG A 172 8.25 13.35 -13.64
C ARG A 172 7.85 11.89 -13.83
N GLN A 173 8.49 10.96 -13.11
CA GLN A 173 8.17 9.52 -13.19
C GLN A 173 7.07 9.12 -12.21
N LEU A 174 6.84 9.93 -11.17
CA LEU A 174 5.80 9.68 -10.19
C LEU A 174 4.41 10.06 -10.72
N THR A 175 3.54 9.07 -10.76
CA THR A 175 2.12 9.19 -11.05
C THR A 175 1.35 9.23 -9.73
N ILE A 176 0.72 10.37 -9.45
CA ILE A 176 -0.20 10.51 -8.33
C ILE A 176 -1.62 10.40 -8.87
N GLU A 177 -2.33 9.38 -8.41
CA GLU A 177 -3.70 9.08 -8.78
C GLU A 177 -4.63 9.47 -7.62
N SER A 178 -5.69 10.19 -7.94
CA SER A 178 -6.79 10.44 -7.02
C SER A 178 -7.78 9.29 -7.13
N ASP A 179 -8.10 8.67 -6.00
CA ASP A 179 -9.22 7.74 -5.94
C ASP A 179 -10.51 8.58 -5.98
N HIS A 180 -11.08 8.76 -7.18
CA HIS A 180 -12.42 9.31 -7.28
C HIS A 180 -13.35 8.33 -6.58
N CYS A 181 -14.15 8.86 -5.64
CA CYS A 181 -15.21 8.14 -4.93
C CYS A 181 -16.29 7.64 -5.92
N ASP A 182 -15.96 6.70 -6.81
CA ASP A 182 -16.95 5.94 -7.54
C ASP A 182 -17.38 4.81 -6.61
N SER A 183 -18.54 5.00 -5.97
CA SER A 183 -19.21 4.00 -5.14
C SER A 183 -19.46 2.66 -5.86
N ARG A 184 -19.22 2.59 -7.18
CA ARG A 184 -19.26 1.37 -8.01
C ARG A 184 -17.89 0.72 -8.23
N ARG A 185 -16.77 1.42 -8.06
CA ARG A 185 -15.42 0.83 -8.09
C ARG A 185 -15.08 0.30 -6.69
N LYS A 186 -15.69 -0.82 -6.31
CA LYS A 186 -15.49 -1.49 -5.00
C LYS A 186 -14.10 -2.10 -4.78
N ARG A 187 -13.14 -1.83 -5.66
CA ARG A 187 -11.83 -2.48 -5.67
C ARG A 187 -10.95 -1.72 -6.68
N PRO A 188 -9.68 -1.38 -6.37
CA PRO A 188 -8.65 -1.42 -7.40
C PRO A 188 -8.71 -2.85 -7.93
N SER A 189 -9.36 -3.06 -9.08
CA SER A 189 -9.79 -4.39 -9.50
C SER A 189 -8.59 -5.34 -9.49
N SER A 190 -8.82 -6.64 -9.34
CA SER A 190 -7.78 -7.67 -9.44
C SER A 190 -6.88 -7.54 -10.69
N GLN A 191 -7.26 -6.72 -11.67
CA GLN A 191 -6.47 -6.34 -12.84
C GLN A 191 -5.28 -5.41 -12.51
N ASP A 192 -5.31 -4.65 -11.42
CA ASP A 192 -4.15 -3.86 -10.93
C ASP A 192 -3.03 -4.75 -10.36
N PHE A 193 -3.31 -6.03 -10.14
CA PHE A 193 -2.33 -7.05 -9.77
C PHE A 193 -1.73 -7.74 -11.01
N ILE A 194 -2.06 -7.27 -12.22
CA ILE A 194 -1.59 -7.84 -13.49
C ILE A 194 -0.61 -6.86 -14.12
N PHE A 195 0.67 -7.05 -13.83
CA PHE A 195 1.78 -6.65 -14.69
C PHE A 195 2.66 -7.88 -14.94
#